data_AF-A0A1Y3Y3H9-F1
#
_entry.id   AF-A0A1Y3Y3H9-F1
#
_cell.length_a   1.000
_cell.length_b   1.000
_cell.length_c   1.000
_cell.angle_alpha   90.00
_cell.angle_beta   90.00
_cell.angle_gamma   90.00
#
_symmetry.space_group_name_H-M   'P 1'
#
loop_
_entity.id
_entity.type
_entity.pdbx_description
1 polymer ?
#
loop_
_entity_poly.entity_id
_entity_poly.type
_entity_poly.pdbx_seq_one_letter_code
_entity_poly.pdbx_strand_id
1 'polypeptide(L)'
;MSKTTKKKIRKGDFGYIKTQQKKRILYTVLAFIAPLLVFFTGLYINRTRNTVFTVVAVVACLPACKFAVDMIMMFLQKPMAEEDYKEIEKHRHGLTCAYELVISAYEKQSFVDSLAVCGNNVVGYTSREKTDTAFVEKHIQDMLRQNGFYVTVKIFRRLPDYTARLESMWEHREALEKDIKYRPDPATPDMTRSEKIMAVLYAISL
;
A
#
# COMPACT_ATOMS: atom_id res chain seq x y z
N MET A 1 -16.15 -28.43 9.58
CA MET A 1 -15.34 -27.40 10.27
C MET A 1 -14.12 -27.08 9.42
N SER A 2 -14.21 -26.07 8.55
CA SER A 2 -13.08 -25.64 7.71
C SER A 2 -12.18 -24.71 8.53
N LYS A 3 -10.91 -25.09 8.70
CA LYS A 3 -9.88 -24.25 9.32
C LYS A 3 -9.69 -23.03 8.43
N THR A 4 -10.23 -21.88 8.86
CA THR A 4 -9.96 -20.57 8.24
C THR A 4 -8.51 -20.21 8.50
N THR A 5 -7.59 -20.73 7.69
CA THR A 5 -6.18 -20.32 7.68
C THR A 5 -6.19 -18.81 7.42
N LYS A 6 -5.91 -17.99 8.45
CA LYS A 6 -5.84 -16.52 8.34
C LYS A 6 -4.93 -16.18 7.15
N LYS A 7 -5.53 -15.82 6.01
CA LYS A 7 -4.81 -15.34 4.82
C LYS A 7 -3.95 -14.16 5.29
N LYS A 8 -2.63 -14.28 5.23
CA LYS A 8 -1.74 -13.16 5.54
C LYS A 8 -2.06 -12.07 4.51
N ILE A 9 -2.75 -11.01 4.95
CA ILE A 9 -3.06 -9.85 4.12
C ILE A 9 -1.73 -9.24 3.67
N ARG A 10 -1.47 -9.27 2.37
CA ARG A 10 -0.27 -8.74 1.73
C ARG A 10 -0.55 -7.34 1.21
N LYS A 11 0.51 -6.64 0.84
CA LYS A 11 0.40 -5.34 0.17
C LYS A 11 -0.35 -5.54 -1.15
N GLY A 12 -1.34 -4.67 -1.41
CA GLY A 12 -2.24 -4.82 -2.55
C GLY A 12 -3.51 -5.61 -2.27
N ASP A 13 -3.72 -6.16 -1.07
CA ASP A 13 -5.00 -6.77 -0.68
C ASP A 13 -5.94 -5.73 -0.04
N PHE A 14 -7.24 -5.86 -0.28
CA PHE A 14 -8.25 -5.06 0.43
C PHE A 14 -8.18 -5.27 1.94
N GLY A 15 -8.18 -4.17 2.71
CA GLY A 15 -8.06 -4.20 4.16
C GLY A 15 -6.61 -4.28 4.65
N TYR A 16 -5.62 -4.15 3.77
CA TYR A 16 -4.22 -3.97 4.13
C TYR A 16 -4.05 -2.76 5.04
N ILE A 17 -4.67 -1.62 4.71
CA ILE A 17 -4.56 -0.39 5.52
C ILE A 17 -5.18 -0.59 6.91
N LYS A 18 -6.38 -1.19 6.99
CA LYS A 18 -7.05 -1.49 8.27
C LYS A 18 -6.21 -2.42 9.15
N THR A 19 -5.55 -3.41 8.56
CA THR A 19 -4.69 -4.35 9.28
C THR A 19 -3.39 -3.70 9.74
N GLN A 20 -2.80 -2.83 8.91
CA GLN A 20 -1.62 -2.06 9.25
C GLN A 20 -1.89 -1.05 10.37
N GLN A 21 -3.05 -0.38 10.37
CA GLN A 21 -3.48 0.48 11.48
C GLN A 21 -3.49 -0.30 12.80
N LYS A 22 -4.15 -1.47 12.86
CA LYS A 22 -4.19 -2.30 14.08
C LYS A 22 -2.81 -2.74 14.56
N LYS A 23 -1.93 -3.16 13.64
CA LYS A 23 -0.56 -3.56 14.00
C LYS A 23 0.26 -2.38 14.54
N ARG A 24 0.17 -1.21 13.90
CA ARG A 24 0.90 -0.01 14.32
C ARG A 24 0.43 0.50 15.68
N ILE A 25 -0.87 0.40 15.98
CA ILE A 25 -1.40 0.66 17.32
C ILE A 25 -0.73 -0.24 18.35
N LEU A 26 -0.73 -1.56 18.10
CA LEU A 26 -0.15 -2.53 19.02
C LEU A 26 1.35 -2.26 19.27
N TYR A 27 2.13 -2.03 18.21
CA TYR A 27 3.56 -1.74 18.35
C TYR A 27 3.82 -0.43 19.08
N THR A 28 3.04 0.61 18.82
CA THR A 28 3.22 1.89 19.53
C THR A 28 2.88 1.74 21.00
N VAL A 29 1.77 1.08 21.34
CA VAL A 29 1.40 0.83 22.75
C VAL A 29 2.51 0.03 23.46
N LEU A 30 3.02 -1.04 22.83
CA LEU A 30 4.13 -1.82 23.36
C LEU A 30 5.41 -0.97 23.53
N ALA A 31 5.72 -0.11 22.56
CA ALA A 31 6.88 0.78 22.62
C ALA A 31 6.77 1.81 23.76
N PHE A 32 5.56 2.25 24.13
CA PHE A 32 5.34 3.15 25.27
C PHE A 32 5.39 2.44 26.64
N ILE A 33 5.11 1.13 26.71
CA ILE A 33 5.13 0.39 27.98
C ILE A 33 6.53 0.43 28.62
N ALA A 34 7.59 0.20 27.86
CA ALA A 34 8.97 0.18 28.39
C ALA A 34 9.39 1.51 29.06
N PRO A 35 9.32 2.69 28.40
CA PRO A 35 9.67 3.96 29.03
C PRO A 35 8.74 4.32 30.20
N LEU A 36 7.45 3.97 30.14
CA LEU A 36 6.52 4.18 31.25
C LEU A 36 6.91 3.35 32.48
N LEU A 37 7.27 2.07 32.31
CA LEU A 37 7.72 1.21 33.41
C LEU A 37 9.00 1.74 34.06
N VAL A 38 9.98 2.19 33.27
CA VAL A 38 11.22 2.80 33.79
C VAL A 38 10.92 4.10 34.55
N PHE A 39 9.99 4.92 34.06
CA PHE A 39 9.59 6.14 34.73
C PHE A 39 8.87 5.87 36.06
N PHE A 40 7.89 4.97 36.08
CA PHE A 40 7.13 4.65 37.30
C PHE A 40 7.99 3.95 38.35
N THR A 41 8.90 3.05 37.96
CA THR A 41 9.84 2.42 38.90
C THR A 41 10.82 3.43 39.47
N GLY A 42 11.37 4.34 38.64
CA GLY A 42 12.22 5.44 39.09
C GLY A 42 11.50 6.41 40.05
N LEU A 43 10.22 6.69 39.80
CA LEU A 43 9.40 7.54 40.66
C LEU A 43 9.07 6.88 42.01
N TYR A 44 8.77 5.58 42.00
CA TYR A 44 8.49 4.80 43.21
C TYR A 44 9.70 4.73 44.14
N ILE A 45 10.90 4.49 43.58
CA ILE A 45 12.14 4.35 44.35
C ILE A 45 12.62 5.70 44.90
N ASN A 46 12.72 6.74 44.05
CA ASN A 46 13.41 7.98 44.43
C ASN A 46 12.49 9.10 44.92
N ARG A 47 11.15 8.94 44.82
CA ARG A 47 10.11 9.94 45.16
C ARG A 47 10.33 11.36 44.61
N THR A 48 11.25 11.53 43.66
CA THR A 48 11.67 12.81 43.10
C THR A 48 11.82 12.67 41.59
N ARG A 49 11.45 13.73 40.84
CA ARG A 49 11.38 13.70 39.36
C ARG A 49 12.73 13.92 38.66
N ASN A 50 13.77 14.31 39.41
CA ASN A 50 15.07 14.72 38.87
C ASN A 50 16.11 13.61 39.05
N THR A 51 15.91 12.45 38.43
CA THR A 51 16.80 11.30 38.59
C THR A 51 17.26 10.76 37.24
N VAL A 52 18.38 10.04 37.22
CA VAL A 52 18.91 9.42 35.99
C VAL A 52 17.86 8.55 35.30
N PHE A 53 16.95 7.93 36.06
CA PHE A 53 15.82 7.16 35.55
C PHE A 53 14.85 7.99 34.69
N THR A 54 14.60 9.26 35.04
CA THR A 54 13.73 10.11 34.21
C THR A 54 14.43 10.54 32.93
N VAL A 55 15.75 10.76 32.95
CA VAL A 55 16.54 11.01 31.73
C VAL A 55 16.51 9.78 30.81
N VAL A 56 16.74 8.59 31.35
CA VAL A 56 16.69 7.33 30.57
C VAL A 56 15.30 7.09 30.00
N ALA A 57 14.23 7.33 30.78
CA ALA A 57 12.85 7.18 30.31
C ALA A 57 12.51 8.16 29.17
N VAL A 58 12.97 9.41 29.25
CA VAL A 58 12.77 10.42 28.19
C VAL A 58 13.49 10.01 26.90
N VAL A 59 14.74 9.54 27.00
CA VAL A 59 15.50 9.05 25.83
C VAL A 59 14.84 7.80 25.23
N ALA A 60 14.38 6.87 26.06
CA ALA A 60 13.65 5.67 25.63
C ALA A 60 12.28 6.00 24.98
N CYS A 61 11.70 7.18 25.25
CA CYS A 61 10.45 7.62 24.65
C CYS A 61 10.63 8.10 23.19
N LEU A 62 11.83 8.49 22.76
CA LEU A 62 12.10 8.95 21.39
C LEU A 62 11.65 7.95 20.29
N PRO A 63 12.00 6.65 20.35
CA PRO A 63 11.50 5.68 19.39
C PRO A 63 9.96 5.50 19.50
N ALA A 64 9.39 5.58 20.70
CA ALA A 64 7.95 5.48 20.90
C ALA A 64 7.18 6.65 20.26
N CYS A 65 7.69 7.87 20.37
CA CYS A 65 7.16 9.05 19.68
C CYS A 65 7.19 8.89 18.16
N LYS A 66 8.27 8.32 17.59
CA LYS A 66 8.33 8.02 16.14
C LYS A 66 7.21 7.05 15.74
N PHE A 67 7.01 5.96 16.49
CA PHE A 67 5.93 5.02 16.22
C PHE A 67 4.53 5.66 16.34
N ALA A 68 4.35 6.60 17.27
CA ALA A 68 3.10 7.35 17.39
C ALA A 68 2.82 8.25 16.18
N VAL A 69 3.82 8.98 15.68
CA VAL A 69 3.67 9.78 14.46
C VAL A 69 3.33 8.86 13.27
N ASP A 70 4.04 7.75 13.12
CA ASP A 70 3.77 6.74 12.09
C ASP A 70 2.35 6.15 12.20
N MET A 71 1.83 6.00 13.42
CA MET A 71 0.44 5.58 13.66
C MET A 71 -0.54 6.67 13.21
N ILE A 72 -0.33 7.92 13.61
CA ILE A 72 -1.18 9.06 13.24
C ILE A 72 -1.22 9.21 11.70
N MET A 73 -0.07 9.11 11.03
CA MET A 73 0.01 9.17 9.58
C MET A 73 -0.78 8.03 8.91
N MET A 74 -0.73 6.82 9.47
CA MET A 74 -1.51 5.68 8.96
C MET A 74 -3.02 5.83 9.22
N PHE A 75 -3.42 6.47 10.32
CA PHE A 75 -4.83 6.77 10.59
C PHE A 75 -5.40 7.84 9.66
N LEU A 76 -4.56 8.80 9.24
CA LEU A 76 -4.95 9.81 8.28
C LEU A 76 -5.24 9.19 6.89
N GLN A 77 -4.66 8.02 6.61
CA GLN A 77 -5.00 7.24 5.41
C GLN A 77 -6.36 6.58 5.59
N LYS A 78 -7.36 7.10 4.88
CA LYS A 78 -8.68 6.47 4.80
C LYS A 78 -8.60 5.19 3.95
N PRO A 79 -9.01 4.02 4.48
CA PRO A 79 -9.10 2.80 3.70
C PRO A 79 -10.16 2.94 2.60
N MET A 80 -10.06 2.09 1.59
CA MET A 80 -11.00 2.08 0.47
C MET A 80 -12.42 1.70 0.95
N ALA A 81 -13.44 2.25 0.30
CA ALA A 81 -14.83 1.88 0.55
C ALA A 81 -15.07 0.42 0.14
N GLU A 82 -15.82 -0.32 0.96
CA GLU A 82 -16.12 -1.73 0.69
C GLU A 82 -17.05 -1.89 -0.53
N GLU A 83 -17.88 -0.90 -0.80
CA GLU A 83 -18.78 -0.84 -1.96
C GLU A 83 -17.99 -0.79 -3.27
N ASP A 84 -17.04 0.14 -3.37
CA ASP A 84 -16.13 0.27 -4.52
C ASP A 84 -15.33 -1.03 -4.74
N TYR A 85 -14.86 -1.65 -3.65
CA TYR A 85 -14.12 -2.90 -3.72
C TYR A 85 -14.97 -4.04 -4.30
N LYS A 86 -16.19 -4.21 -3.78
CA LYS A 86 -17.13 -5.23 -4.26
C LYS A 86 -17.49 -5.03 -5.73
N GLU A 87 -17.64 -3.78 -6.16
CA GLU A 87 -17.95 -3.48 -7.55
C GLU A 87 -16.77 -3.83 -8.46
N ILE A 88 -15.55 -3.41 -8.11
CA ILE A 88 -14.35 -3.73 -8.89
C ILE A 88 -14.10 -5.24 -8.95
N GLU A 89 -14.33 -5.97 -7.86
CA GLU A 89 -14.16 -7.44 -7.81
C GLU A 89 -15.06 -8.15 -8.83
N LYS A 90 -16.28 -7.66 -9.09
CA LYS A 90 -17.19 -8.23 -10.11
C LYS A 90 -16.62 -8.12 -11.53
N HIS A 91 -15.96 -7.00 -11.83
CA HIS A 91 -15.40 -6.69 -13.16
C HIS A 91 -13.92 -7.05 -13.30
N ARG A 92 -13.28 -7.56 -12.24
CA ARG A 92 -11.88 -7.97 -12.25
C ARG A 92 -11.64 -9.18 -13.15
N HIS A 93 -12.60 -10.11 -13.16
CA HIS A 93 -12.52 -11.44 -13.77
C HIS A 93 -11.25 -12.22 -13.33
N GLY A 94 -10.13 -12.05 -14.03
CA GLY A 94 -8.83 -12.64 -13.70
C GLY A 94 -7.64 -11.68 -13.86
N LEU A 95 -7.89 -10.38 -13.97
CA LEU A 95 -6.84 -9.37 -14.10
C LEU A 95 -5.96 -9.30 -12.86
N THR A 96 -4.68 -8.96 -13.07
CA THR A 96 -3.73 -8.72 -11.99
C THR A 96 -4.04 -7.36 -11.36
N CYS A 97 -4.77 -7.37 -10.25
CA CYS A 97 -5.18 -6.17 -9.53
C CYS A 97 -4.52 -6.07 -8.15
N ALA A 98 -4.30 -4.83 -7.73
CA ALA A 98 -3.90 -4.43 -6.39
C ALA A 98 -4.87 -3.39 -5.86
N TYR A 99 -5.04 -3.36 -4.54
CA TYR A 99 -5.92 -2.47 -3.82
C TYR A 99 -5.17 -1.70 -2.73
N GLU A 100 -5.71 -0.53 -2.38
CA GLU A 100 -5.22 0.35 -1.30
C GLU A 100 -3.73 0.70 -1.42
N LEU A 101 -3.30 1.19 -2.59
CA LEU A 101 -1.91 1.56 -2.83
C LEU A 101 -1.65 3.02 -2.47
N VAL A 102 -0.75 3.25 -1.51
CA VAL A 102 -0.20 4.58 -1.24
C VAL A 102 1.09 4.74 -2.04
N ILE A 103 1.02 5.37 -3.20
CA ILE A 103 2.18 5.64 -4.05
C ILE A 103 3.01 6.77 -3.44
N SER A 104 4.25 6.49 -3.08
CA SER A 104 5.18 7.49 -2.56
C SER A 104 6.01 8.08 -3.70
N ALA A 105 5.92 9.39 -3.88
CA ALA A 105 6.88 10.17 -4.63
C ALA A 105 7.62 11.12 -3.68
N TYR A 106 8.80 11.60 -4.09
CA TYR A 106 9.61 12.54 -3.32
C TYR A 106 8.82 13.81 -2.94
N GLU A 107 8.00 14.31 -3.87
CA GLU A 107 7.23 15.54 -3.69
C GLU A 107 5.93 15.34 -2.91
N LYS A 108 5.21 14.23 -3.18
CA LYS A 108 3.89 13.97 -2.59
C LYS A 108 3.54 12.49 -2.55
N GLN A 109 2.76 12.12 -1.54
CA GLN A 109 2.12 10.81 -1.46
C GLN A 109 0.73 10.87 -2.09
N SER A 110 0.41 9.86 -2.90
CA SER A 110 -0.87 9.78 -3.58
C SER A 110 -1.53 8.44 -3.35
N PHE A 111 -2.84 8.46 -3.13
CA PHE A 111 -3.60 7.25 -2.83
C PHE A 111 -4.33 6.76 -4.08
N VAL A 112 -4.17 5.48 -4.38
CA VAL A 112 -4.83 4.79 -5.48
C VAL A 112 -5.61 3.63 -4.86
N ASP A 113 -6.93 3.66 -4.99
CA ASP A 113 -7.84 2.68 -4.40
C ASP A 113 -7.70 1.31 -5.05
N SER A 114 -7.62 1.28 -6.39
CA SER A 114 -7.40 0.05 -7.15
C SER A 114 -6.50 0.29 -8.34
N LEU A 115 -5.70 -0.70 -8.70
CA LEU A 115 -4.79 -0.65 -9.83
C LEU A 115 -4.74 -2.03 -10.49
N ALA A 116 -5.00 -2.09 -11.79
CA ALA A 116 -5.01 -3.30 -12.60
C ALA A 116 -3.97 -3.22 -13.72
N VAL A 117 -3.36 -4.37 -14.02
CA VAL A 117 -2.33 -4.51 -15.06
C VAL A 117 -2.79 -5.55 -16.07
N CYS A 118 -2.73 -5.20 -17.36
CA CYS A 118 -2.91 -6.12 -18.49
C CYS A 118 -1.98 -5.73 -19.63
N GLY A 119 -1.04 -6.61 -19.98
CA GLY A 119 -0.07 -6.35 -21.04
C GLY A 119 0.74 -5.07 -20.81
N ASN A 120 0.62 -4.11 -21.74
CA ASN A 120 1.26 -2.78 -21.67
C ASN A 120 0.40 -1.70 -21.00
N ASN A 121 -0.78 -2.04 -20.51
CA ASN A 121 -1.71 -1.09 -19.92
C ASN A 121 -1.78 -1.26 -18.40
N VAL A 122 -1.65 -0.14 -17.71
CA VAL A 122 -1.86 -0.03 -16.27
C VAL A 122 -2.99 0.95 -16.05
N VAL A 123 -4.07 0.50 -15.42
CA VAL A 123 -5.24 1.34 -15.13
C VAL A 123 -5.47 1.41 -13.64
N GLY A 124 -5.68 2.61 -13.11
CA GLY A 124 -5.93 2.85 -11.70
C GLY A 124 -7.24 3.59 -11.46
N TYR A 125 -7.76 3.46 -10.24
CA TYR A 125 -8.90 4.19 -9.75
C TYR A 125 -8.53 4.91 -8.45
N THR A 126 -8.96 6.16 -8.31
CA THR A 126 -8.90 6.88 -7.05
C THR A 126 -10.20 7.63 -6.78
N SER A 127 -10.76 7.40 -5.60
CA SER A 127 -11.91 8.10 -5.02
C SER A 127 -11.53 9.48 -4.45
N ARG A 128 -10.22 9.75 -4.29
CA ARG A 128 -9.74 10.96 -3.62
C ARG A 128 -9.60 12.11 -4.62
N GLU A 129 -10.46 13.12 -4.50
CA GLU A 129 -10.41 14.32 -5.35
C GLU A 129 -9.08 15.08 -5.25
N LYS A 130 -8.48 15.09 -4.05
CA LYS A 130 -7.18 15.74 -3.80
C LYS A 130 -6.00 15.05 -4.48
N THR A 131 -6.18 13.84 -4.99
CA THR A 131 -5.11 13.13 -5.68
C THR A 131 -4.95 13.69 -7.09
N ASP A 132 -3.75 14.19 -7.38
CA ASP A 132 -3.35 14.66 -8.69
C ASP A 132 -3.08 13.47 -9.61
N THR A 133 -4.09 13.09 -10.39
CA THR A 133 -4.04 11.92 -11.26
C THR A 133 -2.96 12.04 -12.33
N ALA A 134 -2.72 13.23 -12.88
CA ALA A 134 -1.72 13.43 -13.93
C ALA A 134 -0.30 13.22 -13.40
N PHE A 135 -0.02 13.72 -12.20
CA PHE A 135 1.25 13.45 -11.54
C PHE A 135 1.46 11.97 -11.24
N VAL A 136 0.44 11.29 -10.71
CA VAL A 136 0.57 9.86 -10.35
C VAL A 136 0.71 8.99 -11.59
N GLU A 137 -0.04 9.27 -12.66
CA GLU A 137 0.12 8.62 -13.97
C GLU A 137 1.57 8.71 -14.46
N LYS A 138 2.13 9.92 -14.46
CA LYS A 138 3.52 10.18 -14.89
C LYS A 138 4.53 9.48 -13.97
N HIS A 139 4.38 9.61 -12.65
CA HIS A 139 5.30 9.01 -11.68
C HIS A 139 5.34 7.49 -11.80
N ILE A 140 4.18 6.83 -11.89
CA ILE A 140 4.10 5.38 -12.09
C ILE A 140 4.76 5.00 -13.42
N GLN A 141 4.48 5.75 -14.49
CA GLN A 141 5.03 5.47 -15.80
C GLN A 141 6.55 5.60 -15.81
N ASP A 142 7.11 6.63 -15.19
CA ASP A 142 8.55 6.87 -15.10
C ASP A 142 9.23 5.76 -14.28
N MET A 143 8.65 5.37 -13.14
CA MET A 143 9.19 4.27 -12.32
C MET A 143 9.16 2.92 -13.07
N LEU A 144 8.09 2.63 -13.79
CA LEU A 144 8.00 1.40 -14.59
C LEU A 144 8.99 1.40 -15.76
N ARG A 145 9.19 2.56 -16.43
CA ARG A 145 10.18 2.73 -17.49
C ARG A 145 11.60 2.52 -16.99
N GLN A 146 11.95 3.04 -15.80
CA GLN A 146 13.25 2.82 -15.17
C GLN A 146 13.51 1.34 -14.89
N ASN A 147 12.45 0.55 -14.66
CA ASN A 147 12.52 -0.91 -14.48
C ASN A 147 12.38 -1.69 -15.80
N GLY A 148 12.46 -1.03 -16.96
CA GLY A 148 12.42 -1.67 -18.28
C GLY A 148 11.01 -1.99 -18.80
N PHE A 149 9.95 -1.50 -18.14
CA PHE A 149 8.56 -1.70 -18.55
C PHE A 149 8.00 -0.44 -19.22
N TYR A 150 7.86 -0.49 -20.54
CA TYR A 150 7.18 0.55 -21.32
C TYR A 150 5.67 0.29 -21.31
N VAL A 151 4.97 1.03 -20.45
CA VAL A 151 3.51 0.90 -20.27
C VAL A 151 2.81 2.25 -20.39
N THR A 152 1.51 2.20 -20.68
CA THR A 152 0.59 3.34 -20.61
C THR A 152 -0.16 3.28 -19.29
N VAL A 153 -0.10 4.35 -18.52
CA VAL A 153 -0.77 4.47 -17.22
C VAL A 153 -1.96 5.41 -17.33
N LYS A 154 -3.14 5.00 -16.86
CA LYS A 154 -4.33 5.85 -16.79
C LYS A 154 -5.02 5.72 -15.44
N ILE A 155 -5.32 6.83 -14.79
CA ILE A 155 -6.01 6.87 -13.50
C ILE A 155 -7.37 7.55 -13.66
N PHE A 156 -8.41 6.83 -13.26
CA PHE A 156 -9.79 7.25 -13.33
C PHE A 156 -10.25 7.77 -11.97
N ARG A 157 -11.11 8.79 -11.98
CA ARG A 157 -11.78 9.31 -10.77
C ARG A 157 -13.20 8.77 -10.60
N ARG A 158 -13.82 8.32 -11.68
CA ARG A 158 -15.18 7.76 -11.66
C ARG A 158 -15.09 6.25 -11.71
N LEU A 159 -15.78 5.60 -10.78
CA LEU A 159 -15.83 4.14 -10.70
C LEU A 159 -16.38 3.49 -11.98
N PRO A 160 -17.48 4.00 -12.61
CA PRO A 160 -18.01 3.40 -13.84
C PRO A 160 -17.02 3.44 -15.01
N ASP A 161 -16.27 4.54 -15.15
CA ASP A 161 -15.26 4.66 -16.22
C ASP A 161 -14.13 3.64 -16.02
N TYR A 162 -13.78 3.36 -14.76
CA TYR A 162 -12.78 2.37 -14.40
C TYR A 162 -13.26 0.94 -14.66
N THR A 163 -14.46 0.58 -14.21
CA THR A 163 -15.00 -0.78 -14.39
C THR A 163 -15.22 -1.11 -15.87
N ALA A 164 -15.77 -0.17 -16.65
CA ALA A 164 -15.90 -0.33 -18.11
C ALA A 164 -14.53 -0.54 -18.78
N ARG A 165 -13.48 0.12 -18.28
CA ARG A 165 -12.12 -0.09 -18.79
C ARG A 165 -11.57 -1.47 -18.40
N LEU A 166 -11.88 -1.98 -17.21
CA LEU A 166 -11.49 -3.33 -16.80
C LEU A 166 -12.14 -4.39 -17.69
N GLU A 167 -13.44 -4.26 -17.99
CA GLU A 167 -14.15 -5.17 -18.90
C GLU A 167 -13.52 -5.16 -20.30
N SER A 168 -13.30 -3.97 -20.86
CA SER A 168 -12.64 -3.81 -22.17
C SER A 168 -11.24 -4.44 -22.19
N MET A 169 -10.47 -4.29 -21.10
CA MET A 169 -9.15 -4.92 -20.98
C MET A 169 -9.21 -6.43 -20.88
N TRP A 170 -10.24 -6.97 -20.23
CA TRP A 170 -10.46 -8.41 -20.13
C TRP A 170 -10.85 -9.02 -21.48
N GLU A 171 -11.79 -8.41 -22.20
CA GLU A 171 -12.24 -8.86 -23.52
C GLU A 171 -11.09 -8.86 -24.55
N HIS A 172 -10.23 -7.84 -24.51
CA HIS A 172 -9.12 -7.68 -25.45
C HIS A 172 -7.79 -8.20 -24.89
N ARG A 173 -7.82 -8.99 -23.82
CA ARG A 173 -6.62 -9.44 -23.10
C ARG A 173 -5.63 -10.14 -24.02
N GLU A 174 -6.11 -11.06 -24.85
CA GLU A 174 -5.24 -11.82 -25.75
C GLU A 174 -4.50 -10.91 -26.73
N ALA A 175 -5.20 -9.94 -27.33
CA ALA A 175 -4.58 -8.95 -28.21
C ALA A 175 -3.58 -8.05 -27.47
N LEU A 176 -3.88 -7.68 -26.23
CA LEU A 176 -3.00 -6.85 -25.40
C LEU A 176 -1.74 -7.58 -24.93
N GLU A 177 -1.75 -8.91 -24.86
CA GLU A 177 -0.62 -9.73 -24.40
C GLU A 177 0.22 -10.30 -25.56
N LYS A 178 -0.37 -10.52 -26.75
CA LYS A 178 0.22 -11.29 -27.86
C LYS A 178 1.47 -10.69 -28.50
N ASP A 179 1.57 -9.37 -28.61
CA ASP A 179 2.70 -8.69 -29.29
C ASP A 179 3.83 -8.26 -28.35
N ILE A 180 3.77 -8.65 -27.08
CA ILE A 180 4.73 -8.20 -26.08
C ILE A 180 5.90 -9.16 -26.04
N LYS A 181 7.04 -8.74 -26.60
CA LYS A 181 8.33 -9.43 -26.44
C LYS A 181 8.77 -9.35 -24.97
N TYR A 182 8.36 -10.32 -24.17
CA TYR A 182 8.83 -10.49 -22.80
C TYR A 182 9.92 -11.56 -22.76
N ARG A 183 11.12 -11.19 -22.29
CA ARG A 183 12.15 -12.18 -21.93
C ARG A 183 12.00 -12.46 -20.44
N PRO A 184 11.60 -13.68 -20.04
CA PRO A 184 11.56 -14.04 -18.62
C PRO A 184 12.97 -13.98 -18.03
N ASP A 185 13.07 -13.31 -16.89
CA ASP A 185 14.31 -13.21 -16.11
C ASP A 185 14.67 -14.60 -15.57
N PRO A 186 15.91 -15.11 -15.78
CA PRO A 186 16.35 -16.40 -15.26
C PRO A 186 16.23 -16.55 -13.74
N ALA A 187 16.19 -15.45 -12.98
CA ALA A 187 16.03 -15.49 -11.52
C ALA A 187 14.58 -15.78 -11.05
N THR A 188 13.57 -15.54 -11.90
CA THR A 188 12.14 -15.76 -11.58
C THR A 188 11.38 -16.26 -12.83
N PRO A 189 11.52 -17.56 -13.16
CA PRO A 189 10.98 -18.13 -14.40
C PRO A 189 9.43 -18.25 -14.40
N ASP A 190 8.81 -18.36 -13.23
CA ASP A 190 7.37 -18.63 -13.11
C ASP A 190 6.49 -17.37 -13.03
N MET A 191 7.11 -16.18 -12.88
CA MET A 191 6.36 -14.92 -12.74
C MET A 191 5.98 -14.35 -14.10
N THR A 192 4.69 -14.10 -14.28
CA THR A 192 4.18 -13.38 -15.45
C THR A 192 4.66 -11.93 -15.46
N ARG A 193 4.72 -11.32 -16.65
CA ARG A 193 5.11 -9.91 -16.78
C ARG A 193 4.22 -8.97 -15.95
N SER A 194 2.91 -9.23 -15.92
CA SER A 194 1.94 -8.47 -15.13
C SER A 194 2.26 -8.52 -13.64
N GLU A 195 2.69 -9.67 -13.12
CA GLU A 195 3.11 -9.82 -11.73
C GLU A 195 4.43 -9.08 -11.43
N LYS A 196 5.37 -9.01 -12.38
CA LYS A 196 6.60 -8.21 -12.20
C LYS A 196 6.33 -6.72 -12.21
N ILE A 197 5.46 -6.25 -13.11
CA ILE A 197 4.97 -4.86 -13.09
C ILE A 197 4.33 -4.59 -11.73
N MET A 198 3.49 -5.51 -11.24
CA MET A 198 2.87 -5.38 -9.92
C MET A 198 3.89 -5.37 -8.78
N ALA A 199 4.96 -6.16 -8.86
CA ALA A 199 6.03 -6.15 -7.88
C ALA A 199 6.76 -4.80 -7.81
N VAL A 200 7.02 -4.17 -8.97
CA VAL A 200 7.57 -2.80 -9.02
C VAL A 200 6.59 -1.80 -8.39
N LEU A 201 5.30 -1.92 -8.70
CA LEU A 201 4.25 -1.08 -8.08
C LEU A 201 4.18 -1.25 -6.56
N TYR A 202 4.39 -2.47 -6.06
CA TYR A 202 4.51 -2.74 -4.64
C TYR A 202 5.79 -2.16 -4.02
N ALA A 203 6.88 -2.09 -4.76
CA ALA A 203 8.12 -1.50 -4.28
C ALA A 203 8.01 0.03 -4.12
N ILE A 204 7.25 0.71 -4.98
CA ILE A 204 7.08 2.18 -4.95
C ILE A 204 5.90 2.66 -4.09
N SER A 205 5.14 1.73 -3.52
CA SER A 205 4.07 2.03 -2.57
C SER A 205 4.55 1.88 -1.12
N LEU A 206 3.77 2.32 -0.13
CA LEU A 206 4.05 2.18 1.31
C LEU A 206 3.39 0.93 1.93
#